data_AF-A0A3N2N8U0-F1
#
_entry.id   AF-A0A3N2N8U0-F1
#
_cell.length_a   1.000
_cell.length_b   1.000
_cell.length_c   1.000
_cell.angle_alpha   90.00
_cell.angle_beta   90.00
_cell.angle_gamma   90.00
#
_symmetry.space_group_name_H-M   'P 1'
#
loop_
_entity.id
_entity.type
_entity.pdbx_description
1 polymer ?
#
loop_
_entity_poly.entity_id
_entity_poly.type
_entity_poly.pdbx_seq_one_letter_code
_entity_poly.pdbx_strand_id
1 'polypeptide(L)'
;MKKVKVYIERSEDGCFYAYAANPMILPYGLTGEGDSVEQAKTDWLNVYEATRARYEEEGKTFTEAEFTFCYDVPSFLRYYAGKLTFAGLSRITGISAAQLSQYANGYRNPSPKTTEKIQNSLHAFGDEVRAITLI
;
A
#
# COMPACT_ATOMS: atom_id res chain seq x y z
N MET A 1 -2.97 -20.40 -7.52
CA MET A 1 -2.85 -18.92 -7.46
C MET A 1 -1.55 -18.55 -6.76
N LYS A 2 -0.74 -17.68 -7.37
CA LYS A 2 0.51 -17.15 -6.78
C LYS A 2 0.17 -16.04 -5.79
N LYS A 3 0.93 -15.91 -4.70
CA LYS A 3 0.77 -14.81 -3.74
C LYS A 3 1.84 -13.77 -3.99
N VAL A 4 1.43 -12.54 -4.31
CA VAL A 4 2.32 -11.46 -4.74
C VAL A 4 2.21 -10.29 -3.78
N LYS A 5 3.36 -9.85 -3.25
CA LYS A 5 3.43 -8.57 -2.54
C LYS A 5 3.59 -7.46 -3.56
N VAL A 6 2.73 -6.46 -3.46
CA VAL A 6 2.71 -5.27 -4.32
C VAL A 6 3.13 -4.09 -3.46
N TYR A 7 4.24 -3.46 -3.80
CA TYR A 7 4.71 -2.27 -3.12
C TYR A 7 4.02 -1.05 -3.70
N ILE A 8 3.45 -0.23 -2.82
CA ILE A 8 2.90 1.08 -3.10
C ILE A 8 3.88 2.09 -2.52
N GLU A 9 4.49 2.86 -3.41
CA GLU A 9 5.49 3.86 -3.04
C GLU A 9 5.15 5.22 -3.62
N ARG A 10 5.54 6.27 -2.88
CA ARG A 10 5.40 7.64 -3.33
C ARG A 10 6.73 8.14 -3.87
N SER A 11 6.74 8.61 -5.11
CA SER A 11 7.90 9.24 -5.73
C SER A 11 8.06 10.71 -5.31
N GLU A 12 9.22 11.29 -5.66
CA GLU A 12 9.54 12.68 -5.33
C GLU A 12 8.61 13.69 -6.01
N ASP A 13 8.13 13.39 -7.22
CA ASP A 13 7.15 14.19 -7.97
C ASP A 13 5.74 14.12 -7.37
N GLY A 14 5.50 13.23 -6.39
CA GLY A 14 4.23 13.07 -5.70
C GLY A 14 3.30 12.02 -6.28
N CYS A 15 3.67 11.39 -7.40
CA CYS A 15 2.98 10.23 -7.96
C CYS A 15 3.10 9.01 -7.05
N PHE A 16 2.22 8.04 -7.27
CA PHE A 16 2.23 6.76 -6.59
C PHE A 16 2.42 5.64 -7.60
N TYR A 17 3.29 4.70 -7.25
CA TYR A 17 3.59 3.55 -8.09
C TYR A 17 3.25 2.26 -7.36
N ALA A 18 2.64 1.33 -8.08
CA ALA A 18 2.37 -0.04 -7.68
C ALA A 18 3.26 -0.99 -8.47
N TYR A 19 4.10 -1.77 -7.79
CA TYR A 19 4.98 -2.74 -8.45
C TYR A 19 5.17 -4.03 -7.63
N ALA A 20 5.45 -5.15 -8.31
CA ALA A 20 5.71 -6.42 -7.62
C ALA A 20 7.03 -6.35 -6.85
N ALA A 21 7.01 -6.74 -5.56
CA ALA A 21 8.22 -6.85 -4.74
C ALA A 21 9.25 -7.84 -5.30
N ASN A 22 8.78 -8.86 -6.02
CA ASN A 22 9.62 -9.76 -6.79
C ASN A 22 9.02 -9.88 -8.21
N PRO A 23 9.64 -9.26 -9.24
CA PRO A 23 9.10 -9.26 -10.59
C PRO A 23 9.13 -10.64 -11.26
N MET A 24 9.89 -11.60 -10.74
CA MET A 24 9.99 -12.96 -11.30
C MET A 24 8.88 -13.91 -10.81
N ILE A 25 8.02 -13.46 -9.89
CA ILE A 25 6.98 -14.34 -9.31
C ILE A 25 5.85 -14.67 -10.29
N LEU A 26 5.65 -13.80 -11.29
CA LEU A 26 4.69 -13.96 -12.38
C LEU A 26 5.44 -14.00 -13.72
N PRO A 27 4.92 -14.74 -14.71
CA PRO A 27 5.51 -14.80 -16.05
C PRO A 27 5.21 -13.55 -16.91
N TYR A 28 4.63 -12.51 -16.31
CA TYR A 28 4.27 -11.25 -16.96
C TYR A 28 4.52 -10.07 -16.00
N GLY A 29 4.81 -8.91 -16.58
CA GLY A 29 5.00 -7.67 -15.83
C GLY A 29 3.67 -7.02 -15.51
N LEU A 30 3.59 -6.46 -14.31
CA LEU A 30 2.50 -5.58 -13.87
C LEU A 30 3.12 -4.33 -13.27
N THR A 31 2.52 -3.20 -13.57
CA THR A 31 2.80 -1.90 -12.95
C THR A 31 1.47 -1.18 -12.80
N GLY A 32 1.39 -0.28 -11.84
CA GLY A 32 0.28 0.66 -11.75
C GLY A 32 0.80 2.04 -11.34
N GLU A 33 0.14 3.09 -11.79
CA GLU A 33 0.47 4.46 -11.43
C GLU A 33 -0.77 5.32 -11.14
N GLY A 34 -0.56 6.45 -10.45
CA GLY A 34 -1.60 7.45 -10.28
C GLY A 34 -1.25 8.56 -9.30
N ASP A 35 -2.12 9.56 -9.22
CA ASP A 35 -2.02 10.71 -8.31
C ASP A 35 -2.47 10.38 -6.88
N SER A 36 -3.00 9.17 -6.68
CA SER A 36 -3.35 8.62 -5.37
C SER A 36 -3.02 7.14 -5.28
N VAL A 37 -2.91 6.64 -4.05
CA VAL A 37 -2.75 5.20 -3.77
C VAL A 37 -3.94 4.41 -4.33
N GLU A 38 -5.16 4.93 -4.24
CA GLU A 38 -6.35 4.32 -4.84
C GLU A 38 -6.20 4.18 -6.37
N GLN A 39 -5.71 5.21 -7.04
CA GLN A 39 -5.51 5.18 -8.49
C GLN A 39 -4.41 4.18 -8.87
N ALA A 40 -3.24 4.21 -8.23
CA ALA A 40 -2.16 3.25 -8.51
C ALA A 40 -2.59 1.79 -8.30
N LYS A 41 -3.40 1.51 -7.27
CA LYS A 41 -3.98 0.17 -7.05
C LYS A 41 -4.99 -0.23 -8.11
N THR A 42 -5.82 0.72 -8.53
CA THR A 42 -6.82 0.48 -9.57
C THR A 42 -6.14 0.19 -10.90
N ASP A 43 -5.14 0.99 -11.25
CA ASP A 43 -4.35 0.81 -12.48
C ASP A 43 -3.63 -0.55 -12.49
N TRP A 44 -2.98 -0.93 -11.38
CA TRP A 44 -2.40 -2.27 -11.22
C TRP A 44 -3.39 -3.40 -11.51
N LEU A 45 -4.61 -3.31 -10.96
CA LEU A 45 -5.65 -4.32 -11.15
C LEU A 45 -6.19 -4.33 -12.59
N ASN A 46 -6.30 -3.16 -13.22
CA ASN A 46 -6.69 -3.06 -14.63
C ASN A 46 -5.65 -3.70 -15.54
N VAL A 47 -4.36 -3.48 -15.30
CA VAL A 47 -3.26 -4.12 -16.05
C VAL A 47 -3.29 -5.64 -15.86
N TYR A 48 -3.59 -6.12 -14.65
CA TYR A 48 -3.75 -7.55 -14.38
C TYR A 48 -4.90 -8.18 -15.19
N GLU A 49 -6.09 -7.59 -15.16
CA GLU A 49 -7.25 -8.10 -15.90
C GLU A 49 -7.06 -7.99 -17.42
N ALA A 50 -6.47 -6.89 -17.91
CA ALA A 50 -6.12 -6.75 -19.33
C ALA A 50 -5.10 -7.81 -19.77
N THR A 51 -4.13 -8.14 -18.91
CA THR A 51 -3.17 -9.21 -19.18
C THR A 51 -3.85 -10.58 -19.22
N ARG A 52 -4.79 -10.86 -18.30
CA ARG A 52 -5.58 -12.09 -18.31
C ARG A 52 -6.35 -12.23 -19.61
N ALA A 53 -7.09 -11.19 -20.01
CA ALA A 53 -7.88 -11.19 -21.25
C ALA A 53 -7.00 -11.44 -22.48
N ARG A 54 -5.84 -10.79 -22.57
CA ARG A 54 -4.88 -11.02 -23.66
C ARG A 54 -4.37 -12.47 -23.70
N TYR A 55 -4.09 -13.08 -22.55
CA TYR A 55 -3.66 -14.48 -22.51
C TYR A 55 -4.75 -15.43 -23.01
N GLU A 56 -6.01 -15.16 -22.67
CA GLU A 56 -7.16 -15.93 -23.15
C GLU A 56 -7.31 -15.80 -24.68
N GLU A 57 -7.24 -14.58 -25.22
CA GLU A 57 -7.28 -14.32 -26.67
C GLU A 57 -6.13 -15.02 -27.42
N GLU A 58 -4.94 -15.07 -26.83
CA GLU A 58 -3.77 -15.75 -27.38
C GLU A 58 -3.77 -17.28 -27.18
N GLY A 59 -4.80 -17.84 -26.50
CA GLY A 59 -4.88 -19.26 -26.17
C GLY A 59 -3.78 -19.74 -25.21
N LYS A 60 -3.20 -18.84 -24.42
CA LYS A 60 -2.11 -19.10 -23.48
C LYS A 60 -2.64 -19.37 -22.07
N THR A 61 -1.93 -20.22 -21.33
CA THR A 61 -2.23 -20.45 -19.91
C THR A 61 -1.87 -19.21 -19.08
N PHE A 62 -2.85 -18.61 -18.43
CA PHE A 62 -2.66 -17.50 -17.49
C PHE A 62 -2.35 -18.01 -16.07
N THR A 63 -1.38 -17.38 -15.40
CA THR A 63 -1.01 -17.73 -14.02
C THR A 63 -1.72 -16.83 -13.02
N GLU A 64 -2.79 -17.32 -12.40
CA GLU A 64 -3.56 -16.55 -11.41
C GLU A 64 -2.74 -16.05 -10.22
N ALA A 65 -3.06 -14.85 -9.71
CA ALA A 65 -2.39 -14.18 -8.59
C ALA A 65 -3.34 -13.55 -7.56
N GLU A 66 -2.95 -13.61 -6.28
CA GLU A 66 -3.50 -12.83 -5.16
C GLU A 66 -2.53 -11.75 -4.75
N PHE A 67 -3.02 -10.53 -4.50
CA PHE A 67 -2.20 -9.38 -4.17
C PHE A 67 -2.30 -8.99 -2.70
N THR A 68 -1.15 -8.82 -2.05
CA THR A 68 -1.03 -8.14 -0.75
C THR A 68 -0.33 -6.80 -0.96
N PHE A 69 -1.05 -5.71 -0.76
CA PHE A 69 -0.48 -4.37 -0.89
C PHE A 69 0.31 -4.00 0.36
N CYS A 70 1.58 -3.65 0.18
CA CYS A 70 2.48 -3.13 1.19
C CYS A 70 2.78 -1.66 0.85
N TYR A 71 2.89 -0.80 1.85
CA TYR A 71 3.03 0.63 1.64
C TYR A 71 4.33 1.11 2.26
N ASP A 72 5.02 2.05 1.61
CA ASP A 72 5.94 2.92 2.35
C ASP A 72 5.15 3.80 3.34
N VAL A 73 5.85 4.42 4.29
CA VAL A 73 5.18 5.26 5.32
C VAL A 73 4.44 6.45 4.69
N PRO A 74 5.02 7.22 3.74
CA PRO A 74 4.30 8.30 3.07
C PRO A 74 2.99 7.86 2.41
N SER A 75 3.02 6.78 1.63
CA SER A 75 1.84 6.21 0.95
C SER A 75 0.79 5.77 1.94
N PHE A 76 1.19 5.06 3.00
CA PHE A 76 0.27 4.68 4.07
C PHE A 76 -0.42 5.92 4.67
N LEU A 77 0.36 6.91 5.10
CA LEU A 77 -0.17 8.08 5.78
C LEU A 77 -1.14 8.87 4.91
N ARG A 78 -0.86 9.00 3.60
CA ARG A 78 -1.75 9.71 2.66
C ARG A 78 -3.02 8.91 2.37
N TYR A 79 -2.91 7.61 2.11
CA TYR A 79 -4.06 6.74 1.85
C TYR A 79 -5.05 6.68 3.03
N TYR A 80 -4.53 6.76 4.26
CA TYR A 80 -5.35 6.73 5.46
C TYR A 80 -5.68 8.11 6.05
N ALA A 81 -5.15 9.23 5.52
CA ALA A 81 -5.37 10.57 6.07
C ALA A 81 -6.85 10.98 6.14
N GLY A 82 -7.67 10.53 5.18
CA GLY A 82 -9.12 10.76 5.18
C GLY A 82 -9.90 9.87 6.15
N LYS A 83 -9.27 8.82 6.70
CA LYS A 83 -9.87 7.83 7.61
C LYS A 83 -9.39 8.02 9.05
N LEU A 84 -8.12 8.38 9.22
CA LEU A 84 -7.44 8.59 10.49
C LEU A 84 -6.67 9.91 10.41
N THR A 85 -7.05 10.87 11.26
CA THR A 85 -6.32 12.14 11.34
C THR A 85 -4.92 11.93 11.90
N PHE A 86 -3.96 12.81 11.57
CA PHE A 86 -2.62 12.73 12.18
C PHE A 86 -2.66 12.87 13.71
N ALA A 87 -3.64 13.60 14.26
CA ALA A 87 -3.85 13.65 15.70
C ALA A 87 -4.31 12.29 16.26
N GLY A 88 -5.20 11.57 15.57
CA GLY A 88 -5.61 10.22 15.93
C GLY A 88 -4.47 9.21 15.83
N LEU A 89 -3.76 9.21 14.71
CA LEU A 89 -2.56 8.39 14.51
C LEU A 89 -1.48 8.69 15.55
N SER A 90 -1.36 9.94 15.98
CA SER A 90 -0.43 10.33 17.04
C SER A 90 -0.76 9.66 18.37
N ARG A 91 -2.05 9.55 18.72
CA ARG A 91 -2.51 8.84 19.93
C ARG A 91 -2.26 7.34 19.84
N ILE A 92 -2.44 6.74 18.65
CA ILE A 92 -2.23 5.31 18.41
C ILE A 92 -0.74 4.93 18.44
N THR A 93 0.10 5.73 17.76
CA THR A 93 1.51 5.38 17.52
C THR A 93 2.48 6.02 18.52
N GLY A 94 2.03 7.04 19.26
CA GLY A 94 2.90 7.86 20.11
C GLY A 94 3.96 8.65 19.32
N ILE A 95 3.74 8.89 18.03
CA ILE A 95 4.55 9.79 17.20
C ILE A 95 3.81 11.11 17.08
N SER A 96 4.51 12.24 17.13
CA SER A 96 3.82 13.54 17.06
C SER A 96 3.10 13.73 15.72
N ALA A 97 1.92 14.36 15.75
CA ALA A 97 1.16 14.68 14.54
C ALA A 97 1.95 15.52 13.52
N ALA A 98 2.85 16.39 14.01
CA ALA A 98 3.75 17.18 13.16
C ALA A 98 4.74 16.29 12.39
N GLN A 99 5.35 15.28 13.04
CA GLN A 99 6.23 14.32 12.37
C GLN A 99 5.46 13.49 11.34
N LEU A 100 4.27 13.01 11.68
CA LEU A 100 3.44 12.25 10.75
C LEU A 100 3.09 13.08 9.50
N SER A 101 2.74 14.36 9.68
CA SER A 101 2.51 15.27 8.56
C SER A 101 3.76 15.49 7.69
N GLN A 102 4.94 15.65 8.31
CA GLN A 102 6.20 15.76 7.57
C GLN A 102 6.52 14.49 6.76
N TYR A 103 6.27 13.32 7.33
CA TYR A 103 6.44 12.03 6.64
C TYR A 103 5.47 11.89 5.47
N ALA A 104 4.19 12.21 5.66
CA ALA A 104 3.17 12.14 4.62
C ALA A 104 3.48 13.05 3.41
N ASN A 105 4.12 14.19 3.66
CA ASN A 105 4.49 15.14 2.60
C ASN A 105 5.88 14.87 2.00
N GLY A 106 6.63 13.87 2.49
CA GLY A 106 7.97 13.55 2.00
C GLY A 106 9.06 14.55 2.44
N TYR A 107 8.76 15.48 3.35
CA TYR A 107 9.78 16.41 3.88
C TYR A 107 10.83 15.72 4.75
N ARG A 108 10.48 14.57 5.33
CA ARG A 108 11.37 13.76 6.15
C ARG A 108 11.02 12.30 5.98
N ASN A 109 12.03 11.42 6.03
CA ASN A 109 11.81 9.98 6.07
C ASN A 109 11.93 9.44 7.50
N PRO A 110 11.04 8.56 7.94
CA PRO A 110 11.17 7.86 9.21
C PRO A 110 12.36 6.91 9.18
N SER A 111 12.98 6.69 10.34
CA SER A 111 14.00 5.62 10.48
C SER A 111 13.33 4.24 10.47
N PRO A 112 14.07 3.15 10.22
CA PRO A 112 13.53 1.79 10.29
C PRO A 112 12.82 1.50 11.62
N LYS A 113 13.41 1.94 12.75
CA LYS A 113 12.82 1.80 14.08
C LYS A 113 11.50 2.57 14.23
N THR A 114 11.40 3.76 13.64
CA THR A 114 10.16 4.55 13.65
C THR A 114 9.11 3.91 12.76
N THR A 115 9.48 3.41 11.58
CA THR A 115 8.58 2.67 10.68
C THR A 115 8.02 1.42 11.36
N GLU A 116 8.88 0.63 12.01
CA GLU A 116 8.47 -0.56 12.76
C GLU A 116 7.52 -0.19 13.92
N LYS A 117 7.81 0.91 14.64
CA LYS A 117 6.92 1.41 15.69
C LYS A 117 5.53 1.76 15.14
N ILE A 118 5.45 2.48 14.01
CA ILE A 118 4.18 2.81 13.35
C ILE A 118 3.41 1.53 13.03
N GLN A 119 4.06 0.58 12.37
CA GLN A 119 3.45 -0.68 11.96
C GLN A 119 2.92 -1.46 13.16
N ASN A 120 3.74 -1.68 14.20
CA ASN A 120 3.36 -2.48 15.36
C ASN A 120 2.23 -1.83 16.16
N SER A 121 2.25 -0.50 16.33
CA SER A 121 1.16 0.23 16.99
C SER A 121 -0.16 0.12 16.23
N LEU A 122 -0.12 0.18 14.90
CA LEU A 122 -1.32 0.03 14.07
C LEU A 122 -1.87 -1.39 14.04
N HIS A 123 -1.00 -2.40 14.03
CA HIS A 123 -1.42 -3.80 14.16
C HIS A 123 -2.12 -4.03 15.51
N ALA A 124 -1.52 -3.56 16.61
CA ALA A 124 -2.12 -3.66 17.93
C ALA A 124 -3.49 -2.95 18.01
N PHE A 125 -3.59 -1.73 17.45
CA PHE A 125 -4.86 -1.02 17.35
C PHE A 125 -5.90 -1.77 16.48
N GLY A 126 -5.46 -2.37 15.37
CA GLY A 126 -6.32 -3.19 14.53
C GLY A 126 -6.86 -4.42 15.25
N ASP A 127 -6.02 -5.09 16.05
CA ASP A 127 -6.42 -6.22 16.88
C ASP A 127 -7.42 -5.81 17.97
N GLU A 128 -7.19 -4.65 18.61
CA GLU A 128 -8.12 -4.06 19.58
C GLU A 128 -9.49 -3.80 18.94
N VAL A 129 -9.52 -3.11 17.79
CA VAL A 129 -10.78 -2.79 17.07
C VAL A 129 -11.50 -4.07 16.66
N ARG A 130 -10.79 -5.10 16.20
CA ARG A 130 -11.36 -6.39 15.79
C ARG A 130 -12.03 -7.14 16.94
N ALA A 131 -11.60 -6.91 18.18
CA ALA A 131 -12.17 -7.56 19.36
C ALA A 131 -13.45 -6.89 19.88
N ILE A 132 -13.83 -5.72 19.37
CA ILE A 132 -15.02 -4.99 19.81
C ILE A 132 -16.30 -5.76 19.47
N THR A 133 -17.22 -5.82 20.42
CA THR A 133 -18.61 -6.25 20.21
C THR A 133 -19.53 -5.10 20.62
N LEU A 134 -20.46 -4.71 19.75
CA LEU A 134 -21.45 -3.66 20.02
C LEU A 134 -22.76 -4.30 20.49
N ILE A 135 -23.48 -3.62 21.40
CA ILE A 135 -24.79 -4.02 21.91
C ILE A 135 -25.88 -3.06 21.46
#